data_AF-A0A3S3N157-F1
#
_entry.id   AF-A0A3S3N157-F1
#
_cell.length_a   1.000
_cell.length_b   1.000
_cell.length_c   1.000
_cell.angle_alpha   90.00
_cell.angle_beta   90.00
_cell.angle_gamma   90.00
#
_symmetry.space_group_name_H-M   'P 1'
#
loop_
_entity.id
_entity.type
_entity.pdbx_description
1 polymer ?
#
loop_
_entity_poly.entity_id
_entity_poly.type
_entity_poly.pdbx_seq_one_letter_code
_entity_poly.pdbx_strand_id
1 'polypeptide(L)'
;MELQDIYNFMFDDGRGPLSPTGRKLLGVSMNEYSSYLGSKASLRVDPGSFMDGVIRKKLRIIPQNVDELLANGVNVTVYNGQLDVICATKGTEAWVQKLKWDGLKNFTNLDRTPLYCNSGPHETKAFTKSYKNLSFY
;
A
#
# COMPACT_ATOMS: atom_id res chain seq x y z
N MET A 1 14.38 17.00 5.33
CA MET A 1 13.49 16.04 4.66
C MET A 1 13.28 14.94 5.68
N GLU A 2 12.23 15.09 6.50
CA GLU A 2 11.91 14.04 7.47
C GLU A 2 11.18 12.92 6.71
N LEU A 3 11.37 11.68 7.13
CA LEU A 3 10.76 10.49 6.51
C LEU A 3 9.22 10.55 6.49
N GLN A 4 8.61 11.45 7.28
CA GLN A 4 7.20 11.83 7.28
C GLN A 4 6.74 12.43 5.93
N ASP A 5 7.63 13.15 5.23
CA ASP A 5 7.29 13.93 4.02
C ASP A 5 6.99 13.03 2.81
N ILE A 6 7.61 11.85 2.73
CA ILE A 6 7.38 10.89 1.62
C ILE A 6 6.03 10.19 1.79
N TYR A 7 5.60 9.94 3.03
CA TYR A 7 4.33 9.28 3.30
C TYR A 7 3.14 10.18 2.95
N ASN A 8 3.26 11.49 3.18
CA ASN A 8 2.25 12.48 2.76
C ASN A 8 2.17 12.65 1.24
N PHE A 9 3.27 12.47 0.51
CA PHE A 9 3.31 12.61 -0.95
C PHE A 9 2.45 11.57 -1.69
N MET A 10 2.23 10.37 -1.13
CA MET A 10 1.51 9.29 -1.80
C MET A 10 0.07 9.06 -1.31
N PHE A 11 -0.38 9.76 -0.26
CA PHE A 11 -1.62 9.41 0.48
C PHE A 11 -2.56 10.57 0.83
N ASP A 12 -2.40 11.78 0.29
CA ASP A 12 -3.41 12.83 0.48
C ASP A 12 -4.68 12.58 -0.39
N ASP A 13 -5.41 11.52 -0.05
CA ASP A 13 -6.83 11.28 -0.38
C ASP A 13 -7.72 11.51 0.87
N GLY A 14 -7.32 12.45 1.75
CA GLY A 14 -8.24 13.19 2.61
C GLY A 14 -8.92 12.46 3.79
N ARG A 15 -8.37 11.38 4.37
CA ARG A 15 -8.95 10.75 5.59
C ARG A 15 -7.94 10.41 6.69
N GLY A 16 -7.27 11.43 7.23
CA GLY A 16 -6.52 11.35 8.50
C GLY A 16 -6.51 12.71 9.22
N PRO A 17 -6.45 12.76 10.57
CA PRO A 17 -6.44 14.03 11.30
C PRO A 17 -5.13 14.79 11.05
N LEU A 18 -5.24 16.01 10.51
CA LEU A 18 -4.13 16.85 10.07
C LEU A 18 -3.38 17.48 11.26
N SER A 19 -2.05 17.49 11.21
CA SER A 19 -1.19 18.36 12.03
C SER A 19 -0.69 19.54 11.16
N PRO A 20 -0.88 20.82 11.56
CA PRO A 20 -0.81 21.96 10.63
C PRO A 20 0.57 22.64 10.57
N THR A 21 1.64 21.93 10.24
CA THR A 21 2.97 22.58 10.11
C THR A 21 3.77 22.09 8.91
N GLY A 22 3.40 22.52 7.69
CA GLY A 22 4.21 22.33 6.48
C GLY A 22 4.77 23.65 5.97
N ARG A 23 6.10 23.83 6.04
CA ARG A 23 6.80 24.99 5.43
C ARG A 23 6.91 24.80 3.91
N LYS A 24 6.59 25.86 3.17
CA LYS A 24 6.63 25.94 1.70
C LYS A 24 8.06 25.78 1.18
N LEU A 25 8.36 24.67 0.48
CA LEU A 25 9.64 24.46 -0.20
C LEU A 25 9.62 25.18 -1.57
N LEU A 26 10.60 26.04 -1.82
CA LEU A 26 10.82 26.73 -3.10
C LEU A 26 11.68 25.84 -4.01
N GLY A 27 11.12 25.37 -5.13
CA GLY A 27 11.87 24.77 -6.23
C GLY A 27 11.18 23.56 -6.87
N VAL A 28 10.69 23.74 -8.10
CA VAL A 28 9.91 22.81 -8.95
C VAL A 28 8.46 22.64 -8.51
N SER A 29 7.55 23.26 -9.26
CA SER A 29 6.11 23.05 -9.11
C SER A 29 5.76 21.61 -9.51
N MET A 30 5.02 20.87 -8.68
CA MET A 30 4.47 19.54 -9.05
C MET A 30 3.78 19.55 -10.43
N ASN A 31 3.27 20.69 -10.87
CA ASN A 31 2.60 20.86 -12.17
C ASN A 31 3.54 20.62 -13.36
N GLU A 32 4.83 20.96 -13.22
CA GLU A 32 5.81 20.82 -14.30
C GLU A 32 6.15 19.34 -14.55
N TYR A 33 6.35 18.57 -13.48
CA TYR A 33 6.59 17.13 -13.56
C TYR A 33 5.37 16.35 -14.05
N SER A 34 4.17 16.69 -13.57
CA SER A 34 2.93 16.09 -14.07
C SER A 34 2.69 16.38 -15.55
N SER A 35 3.04 17.59 -16.01
CA SER A 35 2.94 17.94 -17.44
C SER A 35 3.92 17.13 -18.30
N TYR A 36 5.16 16.94 -17.83
CA TYR A 36 6.16 16.12 -18.51
C TYR A 36 5.75 14.65 -18.59
N LEU A 37 5.25 14.07 -17.49
CA LEU A 37 4.73 12.70 -17.49
C LEU A 37 3.50 12.53 -18.38
N GLY A 38 2.53 13.45 -18.29
CA GLY A 38 1.32 13.44 -19.12
C GLY A 38 1.66 13.52 -20.62
N SER A 39 2.69 14.30 -20.98
CA SER A 39 3.14 14.44 -22.37
C SER A 39 3.79 13.17 -22.95
N LYS A 40 4.36 12.29 -22.10
CA LYS A 40 5.02 11.04 -22.52
C LYS A 40 4.20 9.78 -22.29
N ALA A 41 3.16 9.85 -21.46
CA ALA A 41 2.25 8.74 -21.17
C ALA A 41 1.25 8.50 -22.31
N SER A 42 1.70 8.48 -23.58
CA SER A 42 0.89 7.96 -24.68
C SER A 42 1.09 6.45 -24.79
N LEU A 43 0.72 5.73 -23.73
CA LEU A 43 0.55 4.29 -23.83
C LEU A 43 -0.80 4.05 -24.52
N ARG A 44 -0.77 3.54 -25.76
CA ARG A 44 -1.96 3.10 -26.50
C ARG A 44 -2.70 1.91 -25.83
N VAL A 45 -2.18 1.44 -24.70
CA VAL A 45 -2.64 0.29 -23.94
C VAL A 45 -2.89 0.78 -22.53
N ASP A 46 -4.05 0.44 -21.97
CA ASP A 46 -4.38 0.71 -20.58
C ASP A 46 -3.30 0.09 -19.66
N PRO A 47 -2.58 0.91 -18.86
CA PRO A 47 -1.50 0.41 -18.01
C PRO A 47 -1.95 -0.67 -17.02
N GLY A 48 -3.20 -0.58 -16.53
CA GLY A 48 -3.80 -1.59 -15.64
C GLY A 48 -3.88 -2.94 -16.32
N SER A 49 -4.49 -3.00 -17.51
CA SER A 49 -4.64 -4.23 -18.31
C SER A 49 -3.29 -4.85 -18.70
N PHE A 50 -2.26 -4.02 -18.93
CA PHE A 50 -0.92 -4.50 -19.22
C PHE A 50 -0.26 -5.14 -18.00
N MET A 51 -0.31 -4.46 -16.84
CA MET A 51 0.26 -4.93 -15.58
C MET A 51 -0.46 -6.17 -15.06
N ASP A 52 -1.79 -6.13 -15.02
CA ASP A 52 -2.63 -7.21 -14.52
C ASP A 52 -2.78 -8.37 -15.52
N GLY A 53 -2.53 -8.14 -16.81
CA GLY A 53 -2.59 -9.15 -17.85
C GLY A 53 -1.22 -9.70 -18.22
N VAL A 54 -0.55 -9.05 -19.18
CA VAL A 54 0.68 -9.57 -19.81
C VAL A 54 1.80 -9.73 -18.80
N ILE A 55 2.05 -8.71 -17.98
CA ILE A 55 3.16 -8.70 -17.02
C ILE A 55 2.92 -9.72 -15.91
N ARG A 56 1.73 -9.71 -15.28
CA ARG A 56 1.34 -10.71 -14.26
C ARG A 56 1.56 -12.13 -14.76
N LYS A 57 1.11 -12.44 -15.98
CA LYS A 57 1.23 -13.79 -16.57
C LYS A 57 2.67 -14.17 -16.86
N LYS A 58 3.48 -13.24 -17.37
CA LYS A 58 4.88 -13.52 -17.74
C LYS A 58 5.80 -13.65 -16.53
N LEU A 59 5.65 -12.76 -15.54
CA LEU A 59 6.56 -12.72 -14.38
C LEU A 59 6.19 -13.75 -13.31
N ARG A 60 4.91 -14.15 -13.21
CA ARG A 60 4.43 -15.14 -12.23
C ARG A 60 4.80 -14.81 -10.77
N ILE A 61 4.93 -13.51 -10.47
CA ILE A 61 5.36 -12.99 -9.17
C ILE A 61 4.28 -13.05 -8.09
N ILE A 62 3.01 -13.21 -8.49
CA ILE A 62 1.89 -13.28 -7.55
C ILE A 62 1.75 -14.71 -7.04
N PRO A 63 1.82 -14.95 -5.72
CA PRO A 63 1.69 -16.30 -5.17
C PRO A 63 0.29 -16.84 -5.42
N GLN A 64 0.21 -18.04 -6.01
CA GLN A 64 -1.05 -18.62 -6.47
C GLN A 64 -1.88 -19.24 -5.34
N ASN A 65 -1.23 -19.71 -4.27
CA ASN A 65 -1.84 -20.61 -3.30
C ASN A 65 -2.21 -19.93 -1.97
N VAL A 66 -2.13 -18.60 -1.88
CA VAL A 66 -2.42 -17.89 -0.61
C VAL A 66 -3.88 -18.07 -0.19
N ASP A 67 -4.81 -18.08 -1.16
CA ASP A 67 -6.22 -18.37 -0.89
C ASP A 67 -6.43 -19.76 -0.27
N GLU A 68 -5.76 -20.78 -0.80
CA GLU A 68 -5.84 -22.16 -0.30
C GLU A 68 -5.21 -22.30 1.08
N LEU A 69 -4.06 -21.66 1.31
CA LEU A 69 -3.41 -21.64 2.61
C LEU A 69 -4.32 -21.01 3.67
N LEU A 70 -4.94 -19.88 3.33
CA LEU A 70 -5.86 -19.19 4.23
C LEU A 70 -7.13 -20.02 4.49
N ALA A 71 -7.67 -20.69 3.47
CA ALA A 71 -8.83 -21.58 3.61
C ALA A 71 -8.52 -22.80 4.50
N ASN A 72 -7.29 -23.32 4.44
CA ASN A 72 -6.83 -24.43 5.26
C ASN A 72 -6.39 -24.03 6.68
N GLY A 73 -6.60 -22.77 7.08
CA GLY A 73 -6.29 -22.28 8.41
C GLY A 73 -4.79 -22.03 8.67
N VAL A 74 -3.96 -22.00 7.63
CA VAL A 74 -2.54 -21.64 7.76
C VAL A 74 -2.42 -20.16 8.08
N ASN A 75 -1.58 -19.82 9.06
CA ASN A 75 -1.30 -18.44 9.40
C ASN A 75 -0.44 -17.78 8.32
N VAL A 76 -0.98 -16.73 7.71
CA VAL A 76 -0.30 -15.90 6.71
C VAL A 76 -0.11 -14.51 7.29
N THR A 77 1.15 -14.06 7.29
CA THR A 77 1.49 -12.70 7.69
C THR A 77 2.19 -11.98 6.55
N VAL A 78 1.66 -10.81 6.21
CA VAL A 78 2.21 -9.89 5.21
C VAL A 78 2.85 -8.73 5.95
N TYR A 79 4.12 -8.43 5.65
CA TYR A 79 4.83 -7.27 6.19
C TYR A 79 5.21 -6.35 5.04
N ASN A 80 4.93 -5.06 5.15
CA ASN A 80 5.31 -4.07 4.15
C ASN A 80 5.98 -2.83 4.76
N GLY A 81 7.06 -2.39 4.14
CA GLY A 81 7.72 -1.13 4.51
C GLY A 81 6.97 0.07 3.95
N GLN A 82 6.68 1.07 4.78
CA GLN A 82 6.02 2.29 4.32
C GLN A 82 6.81 3.07 3.24
N LEU A 83 8.13 2.91 3.21
CA LEU A 83 9.05 3.62 2.32
C LEU A 83 9.71 2.72 1.27
N ASP A 84 9.19 1.51 1.07
CA ASP A 84 9.65 0.63 -0.01
C ASP A 84 8.96 1.02 -1.32
N VAL A 85 9.70 1.63 -2.25
CA VAL A 85 9.18 2.04 -3.56
C VAL A 85 9.17 0.87 -4.56
N ILE A 86 9.94 -0.19 -4.32
CA ILE A 86 9.99 -1.38 -5.19
C ILE A 86 8.78 -2.29 -4.90
N CYS A 87 8.52 -2.54 -3.61
CA CYS A 87 7.38 -3.31 -3.11
C CYS A 87 6.40 -2.38 -2.36
N ALA A 88 5.82 -1.44 -3.10
CA ALA A 88 4.98 -0.39 -2.52
C ALA A 88 3.72 -0.93 -1.83
N THR A 89 3.38 -0.30 -0.70
CA THR A 89 2.23 -0.63 0.15
C THR A 89 0.92 -0.75 -0.63
N LYS A 90 0.67 0.18 -1.57
CA LYS A 90 -0.53 0.16 -2.43
C LYS A 90 -0.60 -1.09 -3.31
N GLY A 91 0.54 -1.57 -3.83
CA GLY A 91 0.60 -2.78 -4.64
C GLY A 91 0.26 -4.02 -3.82
N THR A 92 0.81 -4.11 -2.61
CA THR A 92 0.52 -5.19 -1.65
C THR A 92 -0.95 -5.16 -1.23
N GLU A 93 -1.52 -4.00 -0.92
CA GLU A 93 -2.95 -3.85 -0.61
C GLU A 93 -3.86 -4.27 -1.78
N ALA A 94 -3.55 -3.81 -3.00
CA ALA A 94 -4.30 -4.17 -4.20
C ALA A 94 -4.23 -5.67 -4.50
N TRP A 95 -3.11 -6.32 -4.17
CA TRP A 95 -3.02 -7.78 -4.23
C TRP A 95 -3.90 -8.46 -3.17
N VAL A 96 -3.86 -8.01 -1.91
CA VAL A 96 -4.71 -8.56 -0.84
C VAL A 96 -6.20 -8.42 -1.20
N GLN A 97 -6.61 -7.30 -1.77
CA GLN A 97 -8.00 -7.07 -2.22
C GLN A 97 -8.44 -7.99 -3.37
N LYS A 98 -7.50 -8.65 -4.07
CA LYS A 98 -7.76 -9.61 -5.14
C LYS A 98 -7.82 -11.07 -4.65
N LEU A 99 -7.58 -11.32 -3.35
CA LEU A 99 -7.77 -12.64 -2.75
C LEU A 99 -9.25 -13.07 -2.90
N LYS A 100 -9.48 -14.37 -2.97
CA LYS A 100 -10.81 -15.00 -3.01
C LYS A 100 -11.18 -15.65 -1.69
N TRP A 101 -10.32 -15.55 -0.67
CA TRP A 101 -10.58 -16.04 0.67
C TRP A 101 -11.85 -15.46 1.32
N ASP A 102 -12.69 -16.32 1.89
CA ASP A 102 -13.99 -15.95 2.51
C ASP A 102 -13.90 -14.85 3.58
N GLY A 103 -12.76 -14.75 4.27
CA GLY A 103 -12.53 -13.73 5.27
C GLY A 103 -12.22 -12.33 4.72
N LEU A 104 -12.02 -12.18 3.40
CA LEU A 104 -11.52 -10.94 2.81
C LEU A 104 -12.44 -9.74 3.05
N LYS A 105 -13.76 -9.90 2.97
CA LYS A 105 -14.70 -8.79 3.18
C LYS A 105 -14.60 -8.24 4.62
N ASN A 106 -14.53 -9.15 5.59
CA ASN A 106 -14.38 -8.78 7.00
C ASN A 106 -13.01 -8.19 7.27
N PHE A 107 -11.96 -8.79 6.72
CA PHE A 107 -10.61 -8.22 6.75
C PHE A 107 -10.64 -6.80 6.20
N THR A 108 -11.12 -6.57 4.97
CA THR A 108 -11.11 -5.26 4.29
C THR A 108 -11.84 -4.18 5.08
N ASN A 109 -12.94 -4.51 5.75
CA ASN A 109 -13.74 -3.57 6.53
C ASN A 109 -13.15 -3.21 7.91
N LEU A 110 -12.09 -3.88 8.38
CA LEU A 110 -11.43 -3.51 9.64
C LEU A 110 -10.58 -2.26 9.49
N ASP A 111 -10.57 -1.41 10.50
CA ASP A 111 -9.59 -0.35 10.63
C ASP A 111 -8.22 -0.91 11.02
N ARG A 112 -7.17 -0.12 10.79
CA ARG A 112 -5.82 -0.44 11.23
C ARG A 112 -5.64 -0.08 12.70
N THR A 113 -4.92 -0.92 13.43
CA THR A 113 -4.53 -0.68 14.81
C THR A 113 -3.09 -0.20 14.85
N PRO A 114 -2.78 0.96 15.48
CA PRO A 114 -1.40 1.41 15.67
C PRO A 114 -0.65 0.50 16.66
N LEU A 115 0.62 0.25 16.39
CA LEU A 115 1.55 -0.47 17.25
C LEU A 115 2.57 0.48 17.86
N TYR A 116 2.86 0.26 19.15
CA TYR A 116 3.78 1.07 19.95
C TYR A 116 4.90 0.19 20.50
N CYS A 117 6.11 0.73 20.62
CA CYS A 117 7.20 0.05 21.33
C CYS A 117 7.12 0.39 22.83
N ASN A 118 7.58 -0.54 23.68
CA ASN A 118 7.62 -0.39 25.15
C ASN A 118 8.48 0.78 25.66
N SER A 119 9.01 1.61 24.76
CA SER A 119 9.84 2.79 25.02
C SER A 119 9.04 4.07 25.30
N GLY A 120 7.70 4.07 25.11
CA GLY A 120 6.83 5.18 25.51
C GLY A 120 5.54 5.31 24.67
N PRO A 121 4.42 5.79 25.25
CA PRO A 121 3.09 5.78 24.63
C PRO A 121 2.83 6.86 23.56
N HIS A 122 3.87 7.44 22.95
CA HIS A 122 3.72 8.67 22.16
C HIS A 122 4.12 8.57 20.67
N GLU A 123 4.61 7.43 20.20
CA GLU A 123 4.99 7.28 18.79
C GLU A 123 4.53 5.95 18.19
N THR A 124 3.68 6.02 17.16
CA THR A 124 3.27 4.86 16.38
C THR A 124 4.45 4.38 15.53
N LYS A 125 4.81 3.11 15.68
CA LYS A 125 5.96 2.50 14.95
C LYS A 125 5.53 1.67 13.75
N ALA A 126 4.32 1.11 13.80
CA ALA A 126 3.73 0.36 12.72
C ALA A 126 2.21 0.39 12.86
N PHE A 127 1.54 -0.10 11.83
CA PHE A 127 0.11 -0.39 11.88
C PHE A 127 -0.07 -1.89 11.71
N THR A 128 -1.17 -2.42 12.21
CA THR A 128 -1.54 -3.81 11.94
C THR A 128 -3.01 -3.93 11.65
N LYS A 129 -3.35 -4.95 10.89
CA LYS A 129 -4.72 -5.33 10.57
C LYS A 129 -4.76 -6.85 10.48
N SER A 130 -5.56 -7.47 11.33
CA SER A 130 -5.63 -8.93 11.41
C SER A 130 -7.08 -9.39 11.47
N TYR A 131 -7.39 -10.43 10.70
CA TYR A 131 -8.67 -11.13 10.75
C TYR A 131 -8.40 -12.62 10.57
N LYS A 132 -8.89 -13.45 11.50
CA LYS A 132 -8.59 -14.89 11.54
C LYS A 132 -7.08 -15.15 11.41
N ASN A 133 -6.67 -15.93 10.42
CA ASN A 133 -5.32 -16.37 10.13
C ASN A 133 -4.59 -15.49 9.10
N LEU A 134 -5.13 -14.31 8.74
CA LEU A 134 -4.45 -13.31 7.93
C LEU A 134 -4.08 -12.09 8.79
N SER A 135 -2.80 -11.76 8.82
CA SER A 135 -2.27 -10.54 9.44
C SER A 135 -1.50 -9.69 8.43
N PHE A 136 -1.68 -8.38 8.48
CA PHE A 136 -0.98 -7.41 7.67
C PHE A 136 -0.33 -6.37 8.58
N TYR A 137 0.95 -6.11 8.35
CA TYR A 137 1.76 -5.14 9.08
C TYR A 137 2.41 -4.17 8.10
#